data_AF-A0ABD5LVJ1-F1
#
_entry.id   AF-A0ABD5LVJ1-F1
#
_cell.length_a   1.000
_cell.length_b   1.000
_cell.length_c   1.000
_cell.angle_alpha   90.00
_cell.angle_beta   90.00
_cell.angle_gamma   90.00
#
_symmetry.space_group_name_H-M   'P 1'
#
loop_
_entity.id
_entity.type
_entity.pdbx_description
1 polymer ?
#
loop_
_entity_poly.entity_id
_entity_poly.type
_entity_poly.pdbx_seq_one_letter_code
_entity_poly.pdbx_strand_id
1 'polypeptide(L)'
;MIKEMLRDWDKRYPGRIETMFRATQNIVPSHLCDTQLFDFANIKQGDEIINGGDLAFDKDDIPTSPILSDDEDERPDFSQARLDVVEVK
;
A
#
# COMPACT_ATOMS: atom_id res chain seq x y z
N MET A 1 -8.91 -32.37 8.87
CA MET A 1 -7.99 -31.23 9.08
C MET A 1 -8.49 -29.91 8.49
N ILE A 2 -8.31 -29.57 7.20
CA ILE A 2 -8.71 -28.23 6.68
C ILE A 2 -10.22 -27.96 6.84
N LYS A 3 -11.06 -28.95 6.57
CA LYS A 3 -12.52 -28.87 6.76
C LYS A 3 -12.92 -28.58 8.21
N GLU A 4 -12.18 -29.13 9.17
CA GLU A 4 -12.45 -28.91 10.60
C GLU A 4 -11.99 -27.54 11.03
N MET A 5 -10.81 -27.11 10.58
CA MET A 5 -10.30 -25.76 10.80
C MET A 5 -11.27 -24.69 10.28
N LEU A 6 -11.79 -24.87 9.05
CA LEU A 6 -12.79 -23.96 8.49
C LEU A 6 -14.07 -23.93 9.32
N ARG A 7 -14.61 -25.10 9.72
CA ARG A 7 -15.81 -25.16 10.58
C ARG A 7 -15.62 -24.43 11.91
N ASP A 8 -14.44 -24.55 12.50
CA ASP A 8 -14.14 -23.90 13.76
C ASP A 8 -13.97 -22.37 13.61
N TRP A 9 -13.45 -21.91 12.46
CA TRP A 9 -13.45 -20.48 12.13
C TRP A 9 -14.84 -19.93 11.82
N ASP A 10 -15.73 -20.69 11.18
CA ASP A 10 -17.13 -20.30 10.96
C ASP A 10 -17.85 -20.06 12.29
N LYS A 11 -17.64 -20.98 13.24
CA LYS A 11 -18.24 -20.92 14.57
C LYS A 11 -17.74 -19.72 15.36
N ARG A 12 -16.45 -19.38 15.23
CA ARG A 12 -15.82 -18.26 15.94
C ARG A 12 -16.09 -16.91 15.28
N TYR A 13 -16.23 -16.88 13.95
CA TYR A 13 -16.39 -15.69 13.14
C TYR A 13 -17.41 -15.91 12.01
N PRO A 14 -18.71 -15.88 12.31
CA PRO A 14 -19.75 -16.15 11.32
C PRO A 14 -19.67 -15.17 10.14
N GLY A 15 -19.78 -15.68 8.93
CA GLY A 15 -19.71 -14.89 7.69
C GLY A 15 -18.29 -14.60 7.16
N ARG A 16 -17.24 -14.82 7.95
CA ARG A 16 -15.86 -14.57 7.48
C ARG A 16 -15.34 -15.59 6.47
N ILE A 17 -15.91 -16.79 6.43
CA ILE A 17 -15.53 -17.79 5.43
C ILE A 17 -15.80 -17.30 4.02
N GLU A 18 -16.91 -16.58 3.79
CA GLU A 18 -17.18 -16.04 2.47
C GLU A 18 -16.16 -14.97 2.07
N THR A 19 -15.74 -14.12 3.01
CA THR A 19 -14.66 -13.15 2.78
C THR A 19 -13.34 -13.85 2.46
N MET A 20 -12.98 -14.89 3.21
CA MET A 20 -11.78 -15.69 2.95
C MET A 20 -11.85 -16.36 1.58
N PHE A 21 -13.00 -16.91 1.22
CA PHE A 21 -13.21 -17.57 -0.07
C PHE A 21 -13.08 -16.57 -1.23
N ARG A 22 -13.71 -15.41 -1.13
CA ARG A 22 -13.54 -14.32 -2.11
C ARG A 22 -12.10 -13.85 -2.22
N ALA A 23 -11.38 -13.76 -1.11
CA ALA A 23 -9.97 -13.39 -1.12
C ALA A 23 -9.13 -14.42 -1.89
N THR A 24 -9.36 -15.72 -1.69
CA THR A 24 -8.63 -16.78 -2.42
C THR A 24 -8.90 -16.82 -3.92
N GLN A 25 -10.00 -16.21 -4.40
CA GLN A 25 -10.30 -16.13 -5.84
C GLN A 25 -9.52 -15.01 -6.54
N ASN A 26 -9.06 -13.99 -5.79
CA ASN A 26 -8.41 -12.80 -6.32
C ASN A 26 -6.95 -12.74 -5.89
N ILE A 27 -6.19 -13.79 -6.18
CA ILE A 27 -4.76 -13.87 -5.88
C ILE A 27 -3.95 -13.95 -7.18
N VAL A 28 -2.80 -13.30 -7.20
CA VAL A 28 -1.83 -13.47 -8.29
C VAL A 28 -0.89 -14.64 -7.96
N PRO A 29 -0.41 -15.41 -8.96
CA PRO A 29 0.47 -16.55 -8.75
C PRO A 29 1.73 -16.24 -7.92
N SER A 30 2.24 -15.00 -8.02
CA SER A 30 3.38 -14.53 -7.21
C SER A 30 3.10 -14.54 -5.70
N HIS A 31 1.86 -14.30 -5.25
CA HIS A 31 1.47 -14.31 -3.83
C HIS A 31 1.44 -15.72 -3.21
N LEU A 32 1.35 -16.76 -4.04
CA LEU A 32 1.33 -18.14 -3.56
C LEU A 32 2.73 -18.70 -3.29
N CYS A 33 3.79 -17.94 -3.59
CA CYS A 33 5.19 -18.39 -3.46
C CYS A 33 5.44 -19.76 -4.11
N ASP A 34 4.68 -20.11 -5.15
CA ASP A 34 4.76 -21.41 -5.81
C ASP A 34 5.68 -21.30 -7.03
N THR A 35 6.85 -21.94 -6.95
CA THR A 35 7.87 -21.94 -8.01
C THR A 35 7.44 -22.66 -9.29
N GLN A 36 6.37 -23.45 -9.26
CA GLN A 36 5.80 -24.07 -10.46
C GLN A 36 4.84 -23.13 -11.19
N LEU A 37 4.15 -22.27 -10.44
CA LEU A 37 3.18 -21.33 -11.00
C LEU A 37 3.80 -19.98 -11.34
N PHE A 38 4.91 -19.62 -10.70
CA PHE A 38 5.65 -18.39 -10.95
C PHE A 38 7.16 -18.64 -10.92
N ASP A 39 7.85 -18.28 -12.00
CA ASP A 39 9.30 -18.45 -12.12
C ASP A 39 10.04 -17.30 -11.43
N PHE A 40 10.33 -17.48 -10.15
CA PHE A 40 11.10 -16.51 -9.38
C PHE A 40 12.57 -16.44 -9.78
N ALA A 41 13.12 -17.46 -10.43
CA ALA A 41 14.56 -17.55 -10.71
C ALA A 41 14.97 -16.68 -11.91
N ASN A 42 14.06 -16.47 -12.86
CA ASN A 42 14.32 -15.69 -14.06
C ASN A 42 13.76 -14.27 -14.03
N ILE A 43 13.28 -13.76 -12.88
CA ILE A 43 12.84 -12.36 -12.76
C ILE A 43 14.02 -11.42 -13.02
N LYS A 44 13.86 -10.51 -13.97
CA LYS A 44 14.83 -9.45 -14.25
C LYS A 44 14.22 -8.08 -13.96
N GLN A 45 15.09 -7.16 -13.53
CA GLN A 45 14.70 -5.77 -13.32
C GLN A 45 14.31 -5.13 -14.67
N GLY A 46 13.02 -4.81 -14.84
CA GLY A 46 12.48 -4.18 -16.05
C GLY A 46 11.83 -5.11 -17.07
N ASP A 47 11.60 -6.39 -16.75
CA ASP A 47 10.75 -7.25 -17.58
C ASP A 47 9.30 -6.75 -17.59
N GLU A 48 8.57 -7.03 -18.68
CA GLU A 48 7.13 -6.77 -18.75
C GLU A 48 6.41 -7.47 -17.61
N ILE A 49 5.41 -6.80 -17.03
CA ILE A 49 4.63 -7.28 -15.89
C ILE A 49 3.89 -8.57 -16.29
N ILE A 50 4.52 -9.71 -16.06
CA ILE A 50 3.95 -11.03 -16.33
C ILE A 50 2.84 -11.30 -15.30
N ASN A 51 1.61 -11.48 -15.78
CA ASN A 51 0.44 -11.80 -14.95
C ASN A 51 0.12 -10.78 -13.83
N GLY A 52 0.31 -9.48 -14.09
CA GLY A 52 -0.09 -8.43 -13.14
C GLY A 52 0.71 -8.50 -11.84
N GLY A 53 2.04 -8.53 -11.97
CA GLY A 53 3.05 -8.48 -10.91
C GLY A 53 2.66 -7.67 -9.68
N ASP A 54 3.23 -8.07 -8.55
CA ASP A 54 2.83 -7.60 -7.24
C ASP A 54 3.26 -6.16 -6.97
N LEU A 55 2.29 -5.24 -6.91
CA LEU A 55 2.53 -3.82 -6.58
C LEU A 55 3.03 -3.61 -5.14
N ALA A 56 3.00 -4.62 -4.27
CA ALA A 56 3.43 -4.47 -2.88
C ALA A 56 4.89 -4.00 -2.73
N PHE A 57 5.72 -4.20 -3.75
CA PHE A 57 7.13 -3.80 -3.77
C PHE A 57 7.46 -2.74 -4.83
N ASP A 58 6.46 -2.24 -5.56
CA ASP A 58 6.67 -1.15 -6.48
C ASP A 58 6.90 0.15 -5.72
N LYS A 59 7.76 1.02 -6.25
CA LYS A 59 7.92 2.37 -5.70
C LYS A 59 6.66 3.15 -5.97
N ASP A 60 6.03 3.67 -4.92
CA ASP A 60 4.98 4.67 -5.06
C ASP A 60 5.53 5.85 -5.88
N ASP A 61 4.76 6.30 -6.86
CA ASP A 61 5.05 7.52 -7.60
C ASP A 61 4.69 8.70 -6.70
N ILE A 62 5.59 9.04 -5.78
CA ILE A 62 5.43 10.17 -4.89
C ILE A 62 5.62 11.42 -5.75
N PRO A 63 4.60 12.28 -5.90
CA PRO A 63 4.76 13.51 -6.66
C PRO A 63 5.90 14.32 -6.04
N THR A 64 6.95 14.55 -6.83
CA THR A 64 8.14 15.30 -6.41
C THR A 64 7.87 16.80 -6.28
N SER A 65 6.73 17.26 -6.79
CA SER A 65 6.24 18.60 -6.59
C SER A 65 5.43 18.67 -5.29
N PRO A 66 5.80 19.54 -4.33
CA PRO A 66 4.93 19.83 -3.22
C PRO A 66 3.59 20.29 -3.78
N ILE A 67 2.50 19.73 -3.24
CA ILE A 67 1.13 20.22 -3.49
C ILE A 67 1.06 21.60 -2.86
N LEU A 68 1.56 22.61 -3.58
CA LEU A 68 1.19 23.99 -3.38
C LEU A 68 -0.22 24.07 -3.94
N SER A 69 -1.22 24.06 -3.05
CA SER A 69 -2.55 24.53 -3.40
C SER A 69 -2.38 25.93 -3.99
N ASP A 70 -2.72 26.09 -5.26
CA ASP A 70 -2.72 27.34 -6.02
C ASP A 70 -3.78 28.35 -5.52
N ASP A 71 -4.12 28.30 -4.23
CA ASP A 71 -4.83 29.36 -3.53
C ASP A 71 -3.79 30.45 -3.17
N GLU A 72 -3.21 31.06 -4.21
CA GLU A 72 -2.29 32.21 -4.13
C GLU A 72 -2.98 33.50 -3.64
N ASP A 73 -4.23 33.44 -3.15
CA ASP A 73 -5.01 34.61 -2.71
C ASP A 73 -5.17 34.75 -1.17
N GLU A 74 -4.69 33.82 -0.34
CA GLU A 74 -4.80 33.92 1.14
C GLU A 74 -3.50 33.61 1.90
N ARG A 75 -2.34 34.08 1.44
CA ARG A 75 -1.14 34.11 2.31
C ARG A 75 -1.24 35.30 3.28
N PRO A 76 -1.29 35.08 4.61
CA PRO A 76 -1.14 36.19 5.55
C PRO A 76 0.27 36.77 5.37
N ASP A 77 0.36 38.09 5.17
CA ASP A 77 1.65 38.78 5.08
C ASP A 77 2.31 38.81 6.47
N PHE A 78 3.25 37.88 6.70
CA PHE A 78 4.04 37.83 7.94
C PHE A 78 5.24 38.79 7.94
N SER A 79 5.41 39.64 6.93
CA SER A 79 6.55 40.58 6.85
C SER A 79 6.55 41.64 7.96
N GLN A 80 5.42 41.85 8.64
CA GLN A 80 5.28 42.83 9.73
C GLN A 80 5.51 42.28 11.13
N ALA A 81 5.65 40.96 11.32
CA ALA A 81 5.93 40.39 12.64
C ALA A 81 7.45 40.32 12.91
N ARG A 82 8.11 41.49 12.97
CA ARG A 82 9.42 41.61 13.63
C ARG A 82 9.19 41.37 15.12
N LEU A 83 9.44 40.16 15.59
CA LEU A 83 9.49 39.85 17.02
C LEU A 83 10.82 40.37 17.57
N ASP A 84 10.76 41.45 18.33
CA ASP A 84 11.92 41.99 19.04
C ASP A 84 12.33 41.01 20.16
N VAL A 85 13.38 40.23 19.91
CA VAL A 85 13.98 39.36 20.91
C VAL A 85 14.76 40.25 21.89
N VAL A 86 14.19 40.47 23.07
CA VAL A 86 14.93 41.05 24.20
C VAL A 86 15.74 39.95 24.86
N GLU A 87 17.06 40.01 24.70
CA GLU A 87 18.00 39.12 25.37
C GLU A 87 18.08 39.50 26.86
N VAL A 88 17.51 38.66 27.73
CA VAL A 88 17.61 38.83 29.18
C VAL A 88 18.86 38.12 29.68
N LYS A 89 19.76 38.90 30.27
CA LYS A 89 21.06 38.50 30.82
C LYS A 89 20.95 37.88 32.22
#